data_AF-A0A074TKZ1-F1
#
_entry.id   AF-A0A074TKZ1-F1
#
_cell.length_a   1.000
_cell.length_b   1.000
_cell.length_c   1.000
_cell.angle_alpha   90.00
_cell.angle_beta   90.00
_cell.angle_gamma   90.00
#
_symmetry.space_group_name_H-M   'P 1'
#
loop_
_entity.id
_entity.type
_entity.pdbx_description
1 polymer ?
#
loop_
_entity_poly.entity_id
_entity_poly.type
_entity_poly.pdbx_seq_one_letter_code
_entity_poly.pdbx_strand_id
1 'polypeptide(L)'
;MLINIKRDSATIYNVDSDNALGLGFSADEIANGLSVARSAEAKAECRRRIYAVASAEAQMNISASVAVISGKAASARSEDEKATLAGATSMTEWIAAMRATCADLSQAGEADFRADAAWPEVPEDVVTLVARF
;
A
#
# COMPACT_ATOMS: atom_id res chain seq x y z
N MET A 1 -16.85 -4.30 15.69
CA MET A 1 -15.45 -4.29 15.18
C MET A 1 -14.55 -3.72 16.27
N LEU A 2 -13.34 -4.26 16.49
CA LEU A 2 -12.45 -3.71 17.53
C LEU A 2 -11.79 -2.42 17.06
N ILE A 3 -11.93 -1.34 17.85
CA ILE A 3 -11.30 -0.05 17.62
C ILE A 3 -10.52 0.42 18.85
N ASN A 4 -9.43 1.15 18.60
CA ASN A 4 -8.66 1.80 19.64
C ASN A 4 -9.19 3.23 19.84
N ILE A 5 -9.70 3.52 21.04
CA ILE A 5 -10.12 4.87 21.44
C ILE A 5 -9.14 5.39 22.48
N LYS A 6 -8.54 6.56 22.20
CA LYS A 6 -7.63 7.23 23.15
C LYS A 6 -8.43 8.20 24.02
N ARG A 7 -8.27 8.09 25.35
CA ARG A 7 -8.70 9.11 26.32
C ARG A 7 -7.50 9.62 27.09
N ASP A 8 -7.47 10.93 27.29
CA ASP A 8 -6.36 11.64 27.90
C ASP A 8 -5.01 11.34 27.20
N SER A 9 -3.90 11.74 27.79
CA SER A 9 -2.58 11.62 27.15
C SER A 9 -2.07 10.17 27.05
N ALA A 10 -2.59 9.24 27.87
CA ALA A 10 -1.93 7.95 28.11
C ALA A 10 -2.79 6.70 27.94
N THR A 11 -4.12 6.78 27.89
CA THR A 11 -4.96 5.58 27.95
C THR A 11 -5.58 5.25 26.60
N ILE A 12 -5.30 4.04 26.09
CA ILE A 12 -5.92 3.49 24.89
C ILE A 12 -6.84 2.35 25.32
N TYR A 13 -8.11 2.46 24.95
CA TYR A 13 -9.11 1.42 25.15
C TYR A 13 -9.31 0.66 23.84
N ASN A 14 -9.17 -0.65 23.89
CA ASN A 14 -9.56 -1.51 22.78
C ASN A 14 -11.01 -1.95 23.04
N VAL A 15 -11.93 -1.47 22.21
CA VAL A 15 -13.37 -1.61 22.43
C VAL A 15 -14.07 -2.11 21.18
N ASP A 16 -15.13 -2.88 21.37
CA ASP A 16 -16.05 -3.20 20.29
C ASP A 16 -16.90 -1.96 19.95
N SER A 17 -16.80 -1.51 18.70
CA SER A 17 -17.51 -0.33 18.16
C SER A 17 -19.00 -0.34 18.49
N ASP A 18 -19.61 -1.52 18.47
CA ASP A 18 -21.06 -1.69 18.58
C ASP A 18 -21.54 -1.50 20.02
N ASN A 19 -20.64 -1.70 20.98
CA ASN A 19 -20.90 -1.55 22.42
C ASN A 19 -20.31 -0.25 23.00
N ALA A 20 -19.50 0.50 22.24
CA ALA A 20 -18.75 1.64 22.74
C ALA A 20 -19.66 2.75 23.31
N LEU A 21 -20.83 3.02 22.72
CA LEU A 21 -21.79 3.96 23.29
C LEU A 21 -22.27 3.53 24.68
N GLY A 22 -22.58 2.24 24.85
CA GLY A 22 -23.00 1.67 26.13
C GLY A 22 -21.91 1.67 27.20
N LEU A 23 -20.64 1.71 26.78
CA LEU A 23 -19.47 1.86 27.65
C LEU A 23 -19.13 3.34 27.97
N GLY A 24 -19.96 4.28 27.51
CA GLY A 24 -19.83 5.70 27.79
C GLY A 24 -18.84 6.44 26.88
N PHE A 25 -18.49 5.91 25.71
CA PHE A 25 -17.74 6.62 24.68
C PHE A 25 -18.65 7.58 23.89
N SER A 26 -18.14 8.76 23.55
CA SER A 26 -18.87 9.73 22.74
C SER A 26 -18.91 9.30 21.28
N ALA A 27 -19.88 9.81 20.52
CA ALA A 27 -19.96 9.56 19.08
C ALA A 27 -18.68 10.00 18.34
N ASP A 28 -18.07 11.12 18.75
CA ASP A 28 -16.83 11.63 18.15
C ASP A 28 -15.61 10.73 18.46
N GLU A 29 -15.52 10.22 19.70
CA GLU A 29 -14.48 9.26 20.10
C GLU A 29 -14.56 7.98 19.26
N ILE A 30 -15.78 7.48 19.05
CA ILE A 30 -16.05 6.29 18.23
C ILE A 30 -15.73 6.56 16.77
N ALA A 31 -16.21 7.67 16.21
CA ALA A 31 -15.96 8.05 14.82
C ALA A 31 -14.46 8.19 14.53
N ASN A 32 -13.70 8.79 15.45
CA ASN A 32 -12.25 8.88 15.34
C ASN A 32 -11.60 7.48 15.41
N GLY A 33 -12.00 6.62 16.34
CA GLY A 33 -11.50 5.25 16.43
C GLY A 33 -11.76 4.42 15.17
N LEU A 34 -12.96 4.55 14.58
CA LEU A 34 -13.33 3.93 13.31
C LEU A 34 -12.48 4.45 12.15
N SER A 35 -12.26 5.77 12.07
CA SER A 35 -11.42 6.40 11.04
C SER A 35 -9.97 5.90 11.11
N VAL A 36 -9.40 5.81 12.32
CA VAL A 36 -8.05 5.27 12.54
C VAL A 36 -7.97 3.80 12.14
N ALA A 37 -8.95 2.98 12.54
CA ALA A 37 -9.01 1.56 12.19
C ALA A 37 -9.08 1.37 10.66
N ARG A 38 -9.97 2.11 9.98
CA ARG A 38 -10.08 2.10 8.53
C ARG A 38 -8.78 2.48 7.84
N SER A 39 -8.11 3.55 8.31
CA SER A 39 -6.83 3.98 7.74
C SER A 39 -5.76 2.90 7.88
N ALA A 40 -5.71 2.21 9.02
CA ALA A 40 -4.78 1.10 9.24
C ALA A 40 -5.08 -0.10 8.32
N GLU A 41 -6.35 -0.48 8.17
CA GLU A 41 -6.77 -1.58 7.30
C GLU A 41 -6.48 -1.29 5.82
N ALA A 42 -6.81 -0.09 5.33
CA ALA A 42 -6.53 0.32 3.95
C ALA A 42 -5.01 0.28 3.64
N LYS A 43 -4.18 0.72 4.58
CA LYS A 43 -2.70 0.65 4.46
C LYS A 43 -2.19 -0.79 4.45
N ALA A 44 -2.75 -1.65 5.28
CA ALA A 44 -2.41 -3.07 5.30
C ALA A 44 -2.78 -3.75 3.98
N GLU A 45 -3.94 -3.40 3.41
CA GLU A 45 -4.41 -3.92 2.13
C GLU A 45 -3.57 -3.42 0.96
N CYS A 46 -3.22 -2.13 0.90
CA CYS A 46 -2.29 -1.58 -0.08
C CYS A 46 -0.96 -2.36 -0.08
N ARG A 47 -0.39 -2.57 1.11
CA ARG A 47 0.86 -3.34 1.26
C ARG A 47 0.70 -4.79 0.82
N ARG A 48 -0.41 -5.44 1.19
CA ARG A 48 -0.70 -6.83 0.78
C ARG A 48 -0.75 -6.94 -0.74
N ARG A 49 -1.44 -6.02 -1.42
CA ARG A 49 -1.58 -5.98 -2.88
C ARG A 49 -0.24 -5.74 -3.59
N ILE A 50 0.55 -4.76 -3.12
CA ILE A 50 1.89 -4.52 -3.68
C ILE A 50 2.77 -5.77 -3.56
N TYR A 51 2.80 -6.42 -2.39
CA TYR A 51 3.64 -7.60 -2.17
C TYR A 51 3.12 -8.88 -2.81
N ALA A 52 1.82 -8.95 -3.12
CA ALA A 52 1.27 -10.05 -3.91
C ALA A 52 1.76 -10.01 -5.36
N VAL A 53 2.00 -8.81 -5.90
CA VAL A 53 2.60 -8.62 -7.23
C VAL A 53 4.10 -8.76 -7.14
N ALA A 54 4.77 -7.92 -6.36
CA ALA A 54 6.22 -7.89 -6.27
C ALA A 54 6.64 -8.08 -4.81
N SER A 55 7.13 -9.28 -4.49
CA SER A 55 7.60 -9.61 -3.14
C SER A 55 8.74 -8.67 -2.71
N ALA A 56 9.02 -8.64 -1.40
CA ALA A 56 10.17 -7.88 -0.89
C ALA A 56 11.50 -8.36 -1.51
N GLU A 57 11.62 -9.67 -1.76
CA GLU A 57 12.79 -10.26 -2.41
C GLU A 57 12.92 -9.82 -3.87
N ALA A 58 11.83 -9.88 -4.65
CA ALA A 58 11.80 -9.40 -6.02
C ALA A 58 12.15 -7.91 -6.09
N GLN A 59 11.55 -7.08 -5.21
CA GLN A 59 11.86 -5.65 -5.11
C GLN A 59 13.34 -5.39 -4.84
N MET A 60 13.95 -6.16 -3.94
CA MET A 60 15.37 -6.02 -3.60
C MET A 60 16.27 -6.44 -4.78
N ASN A 61 15.96 -7.56 -5.44
CA ASN A 61 16.74 -8.05 -6.58
C ASN A 61 16.64 -7.11 -7.79
N ILE A 62 15.43 -6.62 -8.10
CA ILE A 62 15.20 -5.60 -9.13
C ILE A 62 16.01 -4.34 -8.81
N SER A 63 15.95 -3.85 -7.56
CA SER A 63 16.69 -2.65 -7.15
C SER A 63 18.21 -2.82 -7.32
N ALA A 64 18.75 -3.99 -6.96
CA ALA A 64 20.16 -4.30 -7.14
C ALA A 64 20.55 -4.35 -8.64
N SER A 65 19.74 -4.99 -9.49
CA SER A 65 19.96 -5.02 -10.93
C SER A 65 19.89 -3.62 -11.55
N VAL A 66 18.89 -2.81 -11.19
CA VAL A 66 18.77 -1.41 -11.62
C VAL A 66 20.01 -0.61 -11.25
N ALA A 67 20.54 -0.78 -10.04
CA ALA A 67 21.76 -0.09 -9.60
C ALA A 67 22.98 -0.46 -10.47
N VAL A 68 23.19 -1.76 -10.73
CA VAL A 68 24.29 -2.24 -11.59
C VAL A 68 24.15 -1.70 -13.02
N ILE A 69 22.95 -1.77 -13.60
CA ILE A 69 22.69 -1.29 -14.97
C ILE A 69 22.88 0.22 -15.07
N SER A 70 22.42 0.96 -14.06
CA SER A 70 22.52 2.43 -14.03
C SER A 70 23.97 2.91 -13.98
N GLY A 71 24.89 2.11 -13.44
CA GLY A 71 26.32 2.37 -13.47
C GLY A 71 26.97 2.27 -14.85
N LYS A 72 26.30 1.68 -15.84
CA LYS A 72 26.79 1.60 -17.22
C LYS A 72 26.46 2.88 -18.00
N ALA A 73 27.35 3.25 -18.92
CA ALA A 73 27.05 4.24 -19.95
C ALA A 73 25.81 3.82 -20.75
N ALA A 74 24.91 4.76 -21.07
CA ALA A 74 23.64 4.43 -21.73
C ALA A 74 23.82 3.71 -23.07
N SER A 75 24.86 4.05 -23.83
CA SER A 75 25.24 3.41 -25.10
C SER A 75 25.76 1.98 -24.95
N ALA A 76 26.16 1.58 -23.74
CA ALA A 76 26.71 0.25 -23.43
C ALA A 76 25.67 -0.71 -22.82
N ARG A 77 24.41 -0.27 -22.67
CA ARG A 77 23.33 -1.10 -22.11
C ARG A 77 22.75 -2.02 -23.20
N SER A 78 22.54 -3.29 -22.86
CA SER A 78 21.82 -4.21 -23.74
C SER A 78 20.33 -3.86 -23.82
N GLU A 79 19.61 -4.43 -24.79
CA GLU A 79 18.15 -4.25 -24.87
C GLU A 79 17.44 -4.81 -23.63
N ASP A 80 17.88 -5.96 -23.10
CA ASP A 80 17.33 -6.53 -21.86
C ASP A 80 17.52 -5.60 -20.66
N GLU A 81 18.64 -4.88 -20.60
CA GLU A 81 18.92 -3.91 -19.53
C GLU A 81 18.06 -2.67 -19.65
N LYS A 82 17.82 -2.19 -20.88
CA LYS A 82 16.87 -1.11 -21.13
C LYS A 82 15.44 -1.53 -20.74
N ALA A 83 15.04 -2.75 -21.06
CA ALA A 83 13.75 -3.31 -20.66
C ALA A 83 13.62 -3.44 -19.14
N THR A 84 14.67 -3.87 -18.43
CA THR A 84 14.69 -3.89 -16.96
C THR A 84 14.51 -2.50 -16.37
N LEU A 85 15.20 -1.49 -16.90
CA LEU A 85 15.04 -0.10 -16.43
C LEU A 85 13.62 0.42 -16.70
N ALA A 86 13.07 0.18 -17.89
CA ALA A 86 11.72 0.60 -18.25
C ALA A 86 10.67 -0.04 -17.32
N GLY A 87 10.71 -1.36 -17.13
CA GLY A 87 9.80 -2.04 -16.21
C GLY A 87 9.94 -1.55 -14.76
N ALA A 88 11.17 -1.25 -14.30
CA ALA A 88 11.39 -0.75 -12.95
C ALA A 88 10.83 0.67 -12.75
N THR A 89 10.87 1.50 -13.80
CA THR A 89 10.17 2.79 -13.83
C THR A 89 8.66 2.59 -13.72
N SER A 90 8.06 1.76 -14.58
CA SER A 90 6.61 1.46 -14.53
C SER A 90 6.19 0.88 -13.17
N MET A 91 7.02 0.03 -12.56
CA MET A 91 6.77 -0.52 -11.24
C MET A 91 6.76 0.55 -10.15
N THR A 92 7.71 1.50 -10.22
CA THR A 92 7.78 2.63 -9.28
C THR A 92 6.57 3.54 -9.42
N GLU A 93 6.15 3.84 -10.65
CA GLU A 93 4.96 4.64 -10.95
C GLU A 93 3.67 3.96 -10.47
N TRP A 94 3.53 2.65 -10.71
CA TRP A 94 2.39 1.88 -10.23
C TRP A 94 2.35 1.83 -8.69
N ILE A 95 3.48 1.61 -8.01
CA ILE A 95 3.55 1.66 -6.53
C ILE A 95 3.18 3.05 -6.01
N ALA A 96 3.59 4.13 -6.70
CA ALA A 96 3.20 5.48 -6.35
C ALA A 96 1.68 5.69 -6.51
N ALA A 97 1.08 5.19 -7.59
CA ALA A 97 -0.37 5.22 -7.80
C ALA A 97 -1.11 4.43 -6.71
N MET A 98 -0.66 3.22 -6.37
CA MET A 98 -1.21 2.41 -5.27
C MET A 98 -1.20 3.17 -3.93
N ARG A 99 -0.12 3.90 -3.64
CA ARG A 99 0.00 4.71 -2.41
C ARG A 99 -0.91 5.93 -2.43
N ALA A 100 -1.09 6.57 -3.58
CA ALA A 100 -2.04 7.67 -3.75
C ALA A 100 -3.47 7.18 -3.54
N THR A 101 -3.88 6.10 -4.22
CA THR A 101 -5.19 5.47 -4.04
C THR A 101 -5.41 5.03 -2.59
N CYS A 102 -4.39 4.48 -1.92
CA CYS A 102 -4.47 4.15 -0.50
C CYS A 102 -4.76 5.38 0.37
N ALA A 103 -4.16 6.54 0.06
CA ALA A 103 -4.41 7.76 0.80
C ALA A 103 -5.89 8.16 0.69
N ASP A 104 -6.48 8.07 -0.50
CA ASP A 104 -7.89 8.36 -0.75
C ASP A 104 -8.81 7.35 -0.04
N LEU A 105 -8.56 6.05 -0.23
CA LEU A 105 -9.33 4.96 0.37
C LEU A 105 -9.24 4.93 1.91
N SER A 106 -8.15 5.44 2.47
CA SER A 106 -7.93 5.50 3.92
C SER A 106 -8.76 6.55 4.64
N GLN A 107 -9.34 7.50 3.91
CA GLN A 107 -10.24 8.51 4.46
C GLN A 107 -11.57 7.85 4.88
N ALA A 108 -12.26 8.48 5.83
CA ALA A 108 -13.61 8.05 6.21
C ALA A 108 -14.54 8.17 4.99
N GLY A 109 -15.08 7.06 4.52
CA GLY A 109 -15.90 7.01 3.31
C GLY A 109 -16.44 5.61 3.02
N GLU A 110 -17.30 5.52 2.02
CA GLU A 110 -18.02 4.28 1.66
C GLU A 110 -17.25 3.39 0.68
N ALA A 111 -16.20 3.92 0.03
CA ALA A 111 -15.41 3.15 -0.91
C ALA A 111 -14.84 1.88 -0.26
N ASP A 112 -15.11 0.72 -0.85
CA ASP A 112 -14.60 -0.54 -0.34
C ASP A 112 -13.15 -0.75 -0.78
N PHE A 113 -12.21 -0.49 0.11
CA PHE A 113 -10.80 -0.71 -0.15
C PHE A 113 -10.43 -2.20 -0.30
N ARG A 114 -11.35 -3.13 -0.02
CA ARG A 114 -11.16 -4.57 -0.27
C ARG A 114 -11.52 -4.97 -1.69
N ALA A 115 -12.29 -4.15 -2.40
CA ALA A 115 -12.68 -4.43 -3.78
C ALA A 115 -11.49 -4.22 -4.74
N ASP A 116 -11.26 -5.17 -5.64
CA ASP A 116 -10.15 -5.06 -6.62
C ASP A 116 -10.30 -3.84 -7.52
N ALA A 117 -11.52 -3.50 -7.91
CA ALA A 117 -11.84 -2.32 -8.73
C ALA A 117 -11.49 -0.98 -8.06
N ALA A 118 -11.21 -0.97 -6.75
CA ALA A 118 -10.79 0.23 -6.04
C ALA A 118 -9.30 0.56 -6.23
N TRP A 119 -8.51 -0.32 -6.86
CA TRP A 119 -7.05 -0.20 -6.97
C TRP A 119 -6.60 -0.07 -8.43
N PRO A 120 -5.46 0.60 -8.68
CA PRO A 120 -4.82 0.61 -9.99
C PRO A 120 -4.52 -0.80 -10.50
N GLU A 121 -4.81 -1.03 -11.79
CA GLU A 121 -4.42 -2.24 -12.49
C GLU A 121 -2.89 -2.37 -12.52
N VAL A 122 -2.40 -3.61 -12.49
CA VAL A 122 -0.97 -3.91 -12.57
C VAL A 122 -0.54 -3.81 -14.05
N PRO A 123 0.43 -2.94 -14.40
CA PRO A 123 0.90 -2.86 -15.77
C PRO A 123 1.56 -4.18 -16.24
N GLU A 124 1.38 -4.54 -17.51
CA GLU A 124 1.90 -5.79 -18.08
C GLU A 124 3.43 -5.88 -18.05
N ASP A 125 4.11 -4.76 -18.22
CA ASP A 125 5.58 -4.67 -18.14
C ASP A 125 6.11 -4.87 -16.71
N VAL A 126 5.33 -4.49 -15.68
CA VAL A 126 5.62 -4.80 -14.28
C VAL A 126 5.49 -6.30 -14.02
N VAL A 127 4.44 -6.94 -14.53
CA VAL A 127 4.27 -8.41 -14.44
C VAL A 127 5.45 -9.12 -15.12
N THR A 128 5.81 -8.67 -16.32
CA THR A 128 6.94 -9.22 -17.10
C THR A 128 8.27 -9.03 -16.38
N LEU A 129 8.51 -7.86 -15.79
CA LEU A 129 9.71 -7.60 -15.00
C LEU A 129 9.78 -8.53 -13.79
N VAL A 130 8.73 -8.56 -12.98
CA VAL A 130 8.71 -9.35 -11.73
C VAL A 130 8.88 -10.83 -12.01
N ALA A 131 8.31 -11.39 -13.09
CA ALA A 131 8.47 -12.79 -13.45
C ALA A 131 9.93 -13.22 -13.71
N ARG A 132 10.86 -12.26 -13.88
CA ARG A 132 12.30 -12.49 -14.05
C ARG A 132 13.08 -12.53 -12.73
N PHE A 133 12.46 -12.18 -11.60
CA PHE A 133 13.10 -11.95 -10.30
C PHE A 133 12.43 -12.69 -9.15
#